data_AF-A0A367M1S9-F1
#
_entry.id   AF-A0A367M1S9-F1
#
_cell.length_a   1.000
_cell.length_b   1.000
_cell.length_c   1.000
_cell.angle_alpha   90.00
_cell.angle_beta   90.00
_cell.angle_gamma   90.00
#
_symmetry.space_group_name_H-M   'P 1'
#
loop_
_entity.id
_entity.type
_entity.pdbx_description
1 polymer ?
#
loop_
_entity_poly.entity_id
_entity_poly.type
_entity_poly.pdbx_seq_one_letter_code
_entity_poly.pdbx_strand_id
1 'polypeptide(L)'
;RGVVYPRYQPDLKTPNADFLDNAAGALGDALRRLQAGELGVRPRLNQVAYLGHSAGGLLAANLAAASERLKLPAAKALMVVEPGKSQGKRWDGVAQERLSGLAKGTLLLAVCGDEDSHVACTDAKRIYRQSRHIPPSDKNLLLLRSDRHGAPPLLANHAAPTAPVFGPQYPKEEDSDWLLDRVEKRLEVQQAEGRYTGHDPLVIDALDWYGTWKLFDGLTDAAFYNRNRQYALGATPEQTGMGQWSDGTPVKPIKVLK
;
A
#
# COMPACT_ATOMS: atom_id res chain seq x y z
N ARG A 1 14.07 -5.73 10.50
CA ARG A 1 13.67 -5.40 9.10
C ARG A 1 14.03 -3.93 8.90
N GLY A 2 14.39 -3.50 7.68
CA GLY A 2 14.59 -2.08 7.36
C GLY A 2 13.48 -1.60 6.44
N VAL A 3 13.12 -0.32 6.53
CA VAL A 3 12.16 0.32 5.63
C VAL A 3 12.85 1.51 4.97
N VAL A 4 12.67 1.64 3.65
CA VAL A 4 13.16 2.79 2.88
C VAL A 4 11.94 3.46 2.27
N TYR A 5 11.80 4.76 2.53
CA TYR A 5 10.76 5.60 1.94
C TYR A 5 11.40 6.49 0.86
N PRO A 6 11.39 6.07 -0.42
CA PRO A 6 12.01 6.86 -1.48
C PRO A 6 11.16 8.10 -1.78
N ARG A 7 11.76 9.29 -1.69
CA ARG A 7 11.14 10.53 -2.16
C ARG A 7 11.10 10.51 -3.69
N TYR A 8 9.92 10.53 -4.28
CA TYR A 8 9.72 10.49 -5.74
C TYR A 8 9.28 11.83 -6.34
N GLN A 9 8.82 12.77 -5.50
CA GLN A 9 8.50 14.13 -5.87
C GLN A 9 9.07 15.09 -4.82
N PRO A 10 9.93 16.07 -5.18
CA PRO A 10 10.31 17.15 -4.27
C PRO A 10 9.12 18.03 -3.90
N ASP A 11 8.24 18.31 -4.85
CA ASP A 11 7.06 19.15 -4.65
C ASP A 11 5.92 18.77 -5.61
N LEU A 12 4.75 19.41 -5.45
CA LEU A 12 3.53 19.14 -6.24
C LEU A 12 3.61 19.52 -7.73
N LYS A 13 4.66 20.25 -8.15
CA LYS A 13 4.89 20.61 -9.56
C LYS A 13 5.74 19.56 -10.29
N THR A 14 6.31 18.60 -9.56
CA THR A 14 7.10 17.51 -10.16
C THR A 14 6.24 16.77 -11.18
N PRO A 15 6.68 16.62 -12.44
CA PRO A 15 5.94 15.85 -13.42
C PRO A 15 5.80 14.37 -13.00
N ASN A 16 4.59 13.82 -13.09
CA ASN A 16 4.35 12.39 -12.78
C ASN A 16 5.23 11.42 -13.57
N ALA A 17 5.69 11.83 -14.76
CA ALA A 17 6.58 11.04 -15.60
C ALA A 17 7.96 10.80 -14.94
N ASP A 18 8.38 11.69 -14.04
CA ASP A 18 9.69 11.63 -13.40
C ASP A 18 9.65 10.81 -12.10
N PHE A 19 8.45 10.49 -11.58
CA PHE A 19 8.30 9.83 -10.28
C PHE A 19 9.02 8.48 -10.21
N LEU A 20 8.95 7.67 -11.27
CA LEU A 20 9.58 6.35 -11.28
C LEU A 20 11.10 6.46 -11.19
N ASP A 21 11.70 7.32 -12.01
CA ASP A 21 13.16 7.47 -12.07
C ASP A 21 13.69 8.14 -10.79
N ASN A 22 12.95 9.12 -10.23
CA ASN A 22 13.27 9.73 -8.94
C ASN A 22 13.22 8.68 -7.80
N ALA A 23 12.14 7.88 -7.74
CA ALA A 23 12.01 6.83 -6.73
C ALA A 23 13.12 5.79 -6.86
N ALA A 24 13.46 5.40 -8.09
CA ALA A 24 14.51 4.43 -8.36
C ALA A 24 15.90 4.95 -7.98
N GLY A 25 16.19 6.21 -8.29
CA GLY A 25 17.42 6.89 -7.88
C GLY A 25 17.55 6.94 -6.35
N ALA A 26 16.53 7.44 -5.65
CA ALA A 26 16.52 7.51 -4.20
C ALA A 26 16.67 6.13 -3.53
N LEU A 27 15.98 5.10 -4.05
CA LEU A 27 16.09 3.74 -3.55
C LEU A 27 17.49 3.15 -3.83
N GLY A 28 18.03 3.34 -5.02
CA GLY A 28 19.37 2.91 -5.38
C GLY A 28 20.43 3.52 -4.47
N ASP A 29 20.32 4.81 -4.17
CA ASP A 29 21.22 5.54 -3.27
C ASP A 29 21.13 5.00 -1.85
N ALA A 30 19.91 4.84 -1.32
CA ALA A 30 19.68 4.27 0.00
C ALA A 30 20.27 2.85 0.12
N LEU A 31 20.05 1.99 -0.89
CA LEU A 31 20.59 0.64 -0.89
C LEU A 31 22.12 0.61 -0.94
N ARG A 32 22.77 1.49 -1.70
CA ARG A 32 24.24 1.59 -1.73
C ARG A 32 24.79 1.97 -0.36
N ARG A 33 24.23 2.99 0.28
CA ARG A 33 24.62 3.44 1.63
C ARG A 33 24.43 2.36 2.69
N LEU A 34 23.29 1.66 2.63
CA LEU A 34 22.99 0.53 3.51
C LEU A 34 23.98 -0.64 3.28
N GLN A 35 24.30 -1.00 2.04
CA GLN A 35 25.28 -2.06 1.76
C GLN A 35 26.70 -1.68 2.19
N ALA A 36 27.08 -0.40 2.11
CA ALA A 36 28.33 0.11 2.65
C ALA A 36 28.39 -0.02 4.19
N GLY A 37 27.24 -0.12 4.86
CA GLY A 37 27.14 -0.23 6.31
C GLY A 37 27.10 1.12 7.03
N GLU A 38 26.79 2.22 6.31
CA GLU A 38 26.75 3.58 6.86
C GLU A 38 25.78 3.74 8.03
N LEU A 39 24.72 2.92 8.07
CA LEU A 39 23.69 2.94 9.10
C LEU A 39 23.76 1.73 10.04
N GLY A 40 24.89 1.01 10.06
CA GLY A 40 25.10 -0.17 10.93
C GLY A 40 24.26 -1.40 10.58
N VAL A 41 23.51 -1.37 9.48
CA VAL A 41 22.66 -2.48 9.00
C VAL A 41 22.92 -2.75 7.52
N ARG A 42 22.93 -4.02 7.12
CA ARG A 42 23.06 -4.45 5.71
C ARG A 42 21.85 -5.30 5.31
N PRO A 43 20.96 -4.83 4.41
CA PRO A 43 19.76 -5.56 4.04
C PRO A 43 20.10 -6.76 3.16
N ARG A 44 19.30 -7.83 3.26
CA ARG A 44 19.35 -8.96 2.35
C ARG A 44 18.65 -8.60 1.04
N LEU A 45 19.42 -8.36 -0.02
CA LEU A 45 18.87 -7.93 -1.32
C LEU A 45 18.07 -9.02 -2.03
N ASN A 46 18.12 -10.28 -1.58
CA ASN A 46 17.26 -11.36 -2.06
C ASN A 46 15.92 -11.47 -1.29
N GLN A 47 15.68 -10.61 -0.29
CA GLN A 47 14.46 -10.56 0.54
C GLN A 47 13.92 -9.13 0.56
N VAL A 48 13.42 -8.66 -0.59
CA VAL A 48 12.89 -7.31 -0.77
C VAL A 48 11.38 -7.37 -1.08
N ALA A 49 10.63 -6.49 -0.43
CA ALA A 49 9.21 -6.28 -0.67
C ALA A 49 8.97 -4.84 -1.14
N TYR A 50 8.02 -4.68 -2.05
CA TYR A 50 7.52 -3.37 -2.49
C TYR A 50 6.09 -3.20 -1.99
N LEU A 51 5.84 -2.07 -1.33
CA LEU A 51 4.54 -1.71 -0.75
C LEU A 51 4.22 -0.28 -1.16
N GLY A 52 2.97 -0.01 -1.53
CA GLY A 52 2.54 1.35 -1.74
C GLY A 52 1.02 1.51 -1.77
N HIS A 53 0.60 2.72 -1.40
CA HIS A 53 -0.79 3.18 -1.45
C HIS A 53 -0.97 4.23 -2.55
N SER A 54 -2.14 4.28 -3.19
CA SER A 54 -2.47 5.31 -4.19
C SER A 54 -1.39 5.45 -5.27
N ALA A 55 -0.88 6.65 -5.55
CA ALA A 55 0.25 6.86 -6.47
C ALA A 55 1.48 5.99 -6.10
N GLY A 56 1.77 5.85 -4.80
CA GLY A 56 2.79 4.95 -4.29
C GLY A 56 2.54 3.48 -4.63
N GLY A 57 1.28 3.03 -4.71
CA GLY A 57 0.92 1.68 -5.15
C GLY A 57 1.28 1.42 -6.61
N LEU A 58 1.03 2.40 -7.49
CA LEU A 58 1.49 2.32 -8.88
C LEU A 58 3.02 2.33 -8.98
N LEU A 59 3.69 3.19 -8.20
CA LEU A 59 5.15 3.24 -8.15
C LEU A 59 5.76 1.94 -7.61
N ALA A 60 5.18 1.35 -6.57
CA ALA A 60 5.62 0.05 -6.04
C ALA A 60 5.54 -1.05 -7.11
N ALA A 61 4.42 -1.12 -7.85
CA ALA A 61 4.27 -2.05 -8.96
C ALA A 61 5.26 -1.77 -10.10
N ASN A 62 5.50 -0.50 -10.43
CA ASN A 62 6.44 -0.11 -11.47
C ASN A 62 7.90 -0.42 -11.10
N LEU A 63 8.33 -0.08 -9.89
CA LEU A 63 9.67 -0.37 -9.37
C LEU A 63 9.92 -1.88 -9.36
N ALA A 64 8.93 -2.67 -8.92
CA ALA A 64 9.03 -4.12 -8.94
C ALA A 64 9.13 -4.68 -10.38
N ALA A 65 8.27 -4.21 -11.29
CA ALA A 65 8.23 -4.68 -12.67
C ALA A 65 9.43 -4.23 -13.52
N ALA A 66 10.01 -3.07 -13.23
CA ALA A 66 11.17 -2.52 -13.91
C ALA A 66 12.50 -2.76 -13.16
N SER A 67 12.49 -3.56 -12.09
CA SER A 67 13.62 -3.75 -11.18
C SER A 67 14.92 -4.11 -11.91
N GLU A 68 14.88 -5.01 -12.91
CA GLU A 68 16.05 -5.38 -13.72
C GLU A 68 16.65 -4.17 -14.47
N ARG A 69 15.82 -3.44 -15.22
CA ARG A 69 16.24 -2.24 -15.97
C ARG A 69 16.77 -1.14 -15.03
N LEU A 70 16.14 -1.00 -13.87
CA LEU A 70 16.47 0.02 -12.86
C LEU A 70 17.64 -0.42 -11.95
N LYS A 71 18.19 -1.63 -12.13
CA LYS A 71 19.22 -2.21 -11.26
C LYS A 71 18.82 -2.24 -9.78
N LEU A 72 17.53 -2.46 -9.52
CA LEU A 72 16.97 -2.62 -8.18
C LEU A 72 16.80 -4.10 -7.84
N PRO A 73 16.74 -4.47 -6.56
CA PRO A 73 16.44 -5.83 -6.15
C PRO A 73 15.10 -6.33 -6.67
N ALA A 74 15.06 -7.58 -7.12
CA ALA A 74 13.81 -8.22 -7.52
C ALA A 74 12.84 -8.34 -6.34
N ALA A 75 11.56 -8.04 -6.58
CA ALA A 75 10.51 -8.17 -5.58
C ALA A 75 10.22 -9.65 -5.26
N LYS A 76 10.33 -10.04 -3.99
CA LYS A 76 9.77 -11.32 -3.51
C LYS A 76 8.31 -11.16 -3.07
N ALA A 77 7.95 -9.99 -2.59
CA ALA A 77 6.58 -9.61 -2.26
C ALA A 77 6.24 -8.25 -2.88
N LEU A 78 5.03 -8.12 -3.41
CA LEU A 78 4.45 -6.88 -3.89
C LEU A 78 3.04 -6.73 -3.32
N MET A 79 2.81 -5.67 -2.56
CA MET A 79 1.45 -5.31 -2.15
C MET A 79 1.12 -3.89 -2.63
N VAL A 80 0.00 -3.77 -3.34
CA VAL A 80 -0.55 -2.48 -3.77
C VAL A 80 -1.89 -2.29 -3.11
N VAL A 81 -2.05 -1.18 -2.40
CA VAL A 81 -3.28 -0.84 -1.67
C VAL A 81 -3.91 0.36 -2.33
N GLU A 82 -5.15 0.21 -2.80
CA GLU A 82 -5.90 1.27 -3.47
C GLU A 82 -5.04 2.03 -4.49
N PRO A 83 -4.38 1.33 -5.43
CA PRO A 83 -3.43 1.96 -6.34
C PRO A 83 -4.11 3.07 -7.13
N GLY A 84 -3.33 4.12 -7.39
CA GLY A 84 -3.74 5.30 -8.13
C GLY A 84 -4.25 4.96 -9.53
N LYS A 85 -4.62 6.00 -10.29
CA LYS A 85 -5.05 5.82 -11.68
C LYS A 85 -3.85 5.76 -12.62
N SER A 86 -3.70 4.66 -13.34
CA SER A 86 -2.68 4.53 -14.40
C SER A 86 -3.19 4.94 -15.78
N GLN A 87 -4.49 5.20 -15.88
CA GLN A 87 -5.20 5.59 -17.10
C GLN A 87 -5.94 6.90 -16.85
N GLY A 88 -5.90 7.81 -17.80
CA GLY A 88 -6.44 9.17 -17.66
C GLY A 88 -5.61 10.18 -18.43
N LYS A 89 -5.79 11.47 -18.14
CA LYS A 89 -4.96 12.54 -18.70
C LYS A 89 -3.54 12.39 -18.15
N ARG A 90 -2.51 12.62 -18.98
CA ARG A 90 -1.10 12.39 -18.59
C ARG A 90 -0.63 13.06 -17.28
N TRP A 91 -1.31 14.12 -16.83
CA TRP A 91 -1.05 14.82 -15.57
C TRP A 91 -1.79 14.25 -14.35
N ASP A 92 -2.75 13.34 -14.54
CA ASP A 92 -3.62 12.81 -13.48
C ASP A 92 -3.21 11.42 -12.94
N GLY A 93 -2.20 10.79 -13.56
CA GLY A 93 -1.81 9.42 -13.23
C GLY A 93 -0.32 9.13 -13.37
N VAL A 94 0.11 8.03 -12.75
CA VAL A 94 1.45 7.45 -12.93
C VAL A 94 1.34 6.35 -13.99
N ALA A 95 2.07 6.49 -15.10
CA ALA A 95 2.03 5.49 -16.15
C ALA A 95 2.49 4.12 -15.63
N GLN A 96 1.76 3.05 -15.95
CA GLN A 96 2.12 1.70 -15.51
C GLN A 96 3.15 1.06 -16.43
N GLU A 97 4.20 0.50 -15.82
CA GLU A 97 5.18 -0.37 -16.46
C GLU A 97 4.60 -1.68 -16.98
N ARG A 98 5.37 -2.38 -17.81
CA ARG A 98 4.98 -3.71 -18.29
C ARG A 98 5.08 -4.72 -17.15
N LEU A 99 3.94 -5.12 -16.58
CA LEU A 99 3.90 -6.05 -15.45
C LEU A 99 4.42 -7.45 -15.76
N SER A 100 4.64 -7.81 -17.03
CA SER A 100 5.40 -9.00 -17.41
C SER A 100 6.85 -9.00 -16.91
N GLY A 101 7.39 -7.84 -16.50
CA GLY A 101 8.71 -7.70 -15.89
C GLY A 101 8.78 -8.05 -14.40
N LEU A 102 7.65 -8.30 -13.72
CA LEU A 102 7.68 -8.80 -12.34
C LEU A 102 8.48 -10.11 -12.27
N ALA A 103 9.33 -10.25 -11.26
CA ALA A 103 10.17 -11.43 -11.12
C ALA A 103 9.34 -12.72 -10.95
N LYS A 104 9.88 -13.84 -11.44
CA LYS A 104 9.28 -15.16 -11.17
C LYS A 104 9.32 -15.43 -9.65
N GLY A 105 8.22 -15.95 -9.11
CA GLY A 105 8.08 -16.24 -7.69
C GLY A 105 7.78 -15.01 -6.81
N THR A 106 7.47 -13.85 -7.40
CA THR A 106 6.87 -12.73 -6.65
C THR A 106 5.49 -13.12 -6.14
N LEU A 107 5.26 -12.95 -4.84
CA LEU A 107 3.91 -13.01 -4.26
C LEU A 107 3.23 -11.64 -4.37
N LEU A 108 1.96 -11.60 -4.80
CA LEU A 108 1.26 -10.35 -5.12
C LEU A 108 -0.08 -10.21 -4.39
N LEU A 109 -0.27 -9.12 -3.66
CA LEU A 109 -1.59 -8.68 -3.20
C LEU A 109 -1.98 -7.36 -3.87
N ALA A 110 -3.15 -7.36 -4.49
CA ALA A 110 -3.82 -6.14 -4.93
C ALA A 110 -5.05 -5.92 -4.05
N VAL A 111 -5.10 -4.79 -3.34
CA VAL A 111 -6.13 -4.49 -2.35
C VAL A 111 -6.89 -3.23 -2.77
N CYS A 112 -8.20 -3.21 -2.58
CA CYS A 112 -9.04 -2.01 -2.70
C CYS A 112 -10.05 -1.92 -1.56
N GLY A 113 -10.54 -0.72 -1.24
CA GLY A 113 -11.66 -0.49 -0.33
C GLY A 113 -13.01 -0.39 -1.04
N ASP A 114 -14.10 -0.77 -0.36
CA ASP A 114 -15.46 -0.68 -0.90
C ASP A 114 -16.07 0.72 -0.86
N GLU A 115 -15.50 1.63 -0.06
CA GLU A 115 -15.86 3.05 0.00
C GLU A 115 -14.77 3.95 -0.63
N ASP A 116 -13.80 3.38 -1.36
CA ASP A 116 -12.87 4.14 -2.20
C ASP A 116 -13.57 4.62 -3.49
N SER A 117 -14.11 5.83 -3.43
CA SER A 117 -14.70 6.53 -4.58
C SER A 117 -13.68 7.29 -5.43
N HIS A 118 -12.41 7.37 -5.01
CA HIS A 118 -11.38 8.14 -5.71
C HIS A 118 -10.80 7.35 -6.87
N VAL A 119 -10.29 6.15 -6.58
CA VAL A 119 -9.62 5.27 -7.56
C VAL A 119 -10.36 3.94 -7.72
N ALA A 120 -11.16 3.55 -6.72
CA ALA A 120 -11.87 2.29 -6.65
C ALA A 120 -10.93 1.09 -6.91
N CYS A 121 -11.47 -0.05 -7.34
CA CYS A 121 -10.66 -1.24 -7.63
C CYS A 121 -10.04 -1.26 -9.04
N THR A 122 -9.97 -0.14 -9.76
CA THR A 122 -9.66 -0.13 -11.20
C THR A 122 -8.26 -0.67 -11.50
N ASP A 123 -7.24 -0.02 -10.92
CA ASP A 123 -5.86 -0.40 -11.16
C ASP A 123 -5.43 -1.62 -10.33
N ALA A 124 -6.05 -1.87 -9.17
CA ALA A 124 -5.88 -3.14 -8.45
C ALA A 124 -6.29 -4.35 -9.34
N LYS A 125 -7.45 -4.27 -10.01
CA LYS A 125 -7.90 -5.27 -10.98
C LYS A 125 -6.97 -5.34 -12.20
N ARG A 126 -6.43 -4.22 -12.66
CA ARG A 126 -5.51 -4.18 -13.80
C ARG A 126 -4.20 -4.88 -13.46
N ILE A 127 -3.59 -4.55 -12.32
CA ILE A 127 -2.35 -5.13 -11.82
C ILE A 127 -2.48 -6.65 -11.66
N TYR A 128 -3.54 -7.11 -10.99
CA TYR A 128 -3.81 -8.55 -10.83
C TYR A 128 -3.93 -9.28 -12.19
N ARG A 129 -4.72 -8.72 -13.12
CA ARG A 129 -5.02 -9.35 -14.43
C ARG A 129 -3.83 -9.35 -15.38
N GLN A 130 -3.00 -8.31 -15.35
CA GLN A 130 -1.86 -8.16 -16.25
C GLN A 130 -0.60 -8.89 -15.76
N SER A 131 -0.51 -9.21 -14.47
CA SER A 131 0.54 -10.07 -13.88
C SER A 131 0.30 -11.55 -14.19
N ARG A 132 0.18 -11.91 -15.47
CA ARG A 132 -0.32 -13.22 -15.94
C ARG A 132 0.62 -14.40 -15.65
N HIS A 133 1.92 -14.14 -15.59
CA HIS A 133 2.95 -15.15 -15.32
C HIS A 133 3.11 -15.45 -13.84
N ILE A 134 2.53 -14.64 -12.95
CA ILE A 134 2.43 -14.96 -11.52
C ILE A 134 1.30 -15.98 -11.34
N PRO A 135 1.58 -17.18 -10.79
CA PRO A 135 0.59 -18.22 -10.58
C PRO A 135 -0.62 -17.72 -9.77
N PRO A 136 -1.85 -18.17 -10.06
CA PRO A 136 -3.02 -17.81 -9.25
C PRO A 136 -2.87 -18.14 -7.76
N SER A 137 -2.12 -19.19 -7.40
CA SER A 137 -1.82 -19.51 -6.01
C SER A 137 -0.96 -18.46 -5.30
N ASP A 138 -0.22 -17.65 -6.06
CA ASP A 138 0.77 -16.68 -5.59
C ASP A 138 0.24 -15.24 -5.61
N LYS A 139 -1.04 -15.04 -5.95
CA LYS A 139 -1.64 -13.71 -5.97
C LYS A 139 -3.11 -13.71 -5.60
N ASN A 140 -3.55 -12.65 -4.92
CA ASN A 140 -4.97 -12.41 -4.65
C ASN A 140 -5.35 -10.96 -5.00
N LEU A 141 -6.62 -10.78 -5.42
CA LEU A 141 -7.28 -9.48 -5.48
C LEU A 141 -8.30 -9.39 -4.34
N LEU A 142 -8.14 -8.41 -3.46
CA LEU A 142 -8.89 -8.28 -2.23
C LEU A 142 -9.72 -7.00 -2.19
N LEU A 143 -10.88 -7.08 -1.57
CA LEU A 143 -11.76 -5.96 -1.24
C LEU A 143 -11.91 -5.87 0.28
N LEU A 144 -11.31 -4.84 0.88
CA LEU A 144 -11.60 -4.40 2.24
C LEU A 144 -13.02 -3.83 2.29
N ARG A 145 -13.76 -4.17 3.33
CA ARG A 145 -15.18 -3.82 3.46
C ARG A 145 -15.40 -2.92 4.65
N SER A 146 -16.08 -1.81 4.42
CA SER A 146 -16.48 -0.88 5.46
C SER A 146 -17.54 -1.51 6.35
N ASP A 147 -17.37 -1.33 7.66
CA ASP A 147 -18.29 -1.82 8.67
C ASP A 147 -18.68 -0.69 9.62
N ARG A 148 -19.99 -0.43 9.67
CA ARG A 148 -20.60 0.68 10.41
C ARG A 148 -21.40 0.17 11.63
N HIS A 149 -21.19 -1.09 12.03
CA HIS A 149 -21.83 -1.67 13.19
C HIS A 149 -21.39 -1.01 14.50
N GLY A 150 -20.09 -0.82 14.70
CA GLY A 150 -19.53 -0.16 15.88
C GLY A 150 -19.22 1.32 15.68
N ALA A 151 -18.79 1.95 16.78
CA ALA A 151 -18.36 3.35 16.82
C ALA A 151 -16.93 3.45 17.41
N PRO A 152 -15.98 4.12 16.74
CA PRO A 152 -16.11 4.69 15.38
C PRO A 152 -16.26 3.60 14.30
N PRO A 153 -16.87 3.91 13.14
CA PRO A 153 -17.02 2.93 12.06
C PRO A 153 -15.65 2.63 11.42
N LEU A 154 -15.50 1.42 10.90
CA LEU A 154 -14.35 1.02 10.09
C LEU A 154 -14.66 1.34 8.63
N LEU A 155 -13.98 2.33 8.04
CA LEU A 155 -14.25 2.78 6.67
C LEU A 155 -13.08 2.42 5.76
N ALA A 156 -13.30 1.49 4.82
CA ALA A 156 -12.36 1.15 3.76
C ALA A 156 -12.46 2.16 2.60
N ASN A 157 -12.13 3.42 2.90
CA ASN A 157 -12.08 4.51 1.94
C ASN A 157 -10.62 4.82 1.53
N HIS A 158 -10.43 5.72 0.57
CA HIS A 158 -9.11 6.02 0.01
C HIS A 158 -8.08 6.54 1.02
N ALA A 159 -8.52 7.11 2.15
CA ALA A 159 -7.64 7.62 3.20
C ALA A 159 -7.33 6.55 4.26
N ALA A 160 -8.06 5.43 4.30
CA ALA A 160 -7.91 4.43 5.34
C ALA A 160 -6.46 3.91 5.48
N PRO A 161 -5.72 3.62 4.39
CA PRO A 161 -4.35 3.11 4.51
C PRO A 161 -3.30 4.16 4.87
N THR A 162 -3.68 5.44 5.02
CA THR A 162 -2.73 6.49 5.36
C THR A 162 -2.40 6.53 6.84
N ALA A 163 -3.41 6.26 7.70
CA ALA A 163 -3.37 6.26 9.16
C ALA A 163 -2.16 6.98 9.79
N PRO A 164 -1.97 8.29 9.51
CA PRO A 164 -0.75 8.99 9.89
C PRO A 164 -0.69 9.20 11.40
N VAL A 165 -0.05 8.27 12.12
CA VAL A 165 0.34 8.50 13.51
C VAL A 165 1.65 9.26 13.55
N PHE A 166 1.55 10.59 13.61
CA PHE A 166 2.70 11.43 13.96
C PHE A 166 2.86 11.46 15.49
N GLY A 167 3.48 10.41 16.03
CA GLY A 167 3.95 10.44 17.43
C GLY A 167 5.07 11.48 17.61
N PRO A 168 5.26 12.07 18.80
CA PRO A 168 6.30 13.07 19.08
C PRO A 168 7.74 12.59 18.82
N GLN A 169 7.93 11.28 18.61
CA GLN A 169 9.19 10.64 18.22
C GLN A 169 9.55 10.79 16.73
N TYR A 170 8.61 11.19 15.87
CA TYR A 170 8.89 11.49 14.47
C TYR A 170 9.13 13.00 14.36
N PRO A 171 10.31 13.45 13.89
CA PRO A 171 10.55 14.87 13.72
C PRO A 171 9.47 15.45 12.82
N LYS A 172 8.93 16.61 13.19
CA LYS A 172 8.10 17.41 12.28
C LYS A 172 8.96 17.70 11.05
N GLU A 173 8.75 16.96 9.97
CA GLU A 173 9.35 17.31 8.68
C GLU A 173 8.52 18.46 8.13
N GLU A 174 9.16 19.64 8.00
CA GLU A 174 8.56 20.91 7.52
C GLU A 174 7.72 20.77 6.23
N ASP A 175 7.95 19.71 5.45
CA ASP A 175 7.29 19.41 4.16
C ASP A 175 5.98 18.58 4.27
N SER A 176 5.61 18.07 5.44
CA SER A 176 4.41 17.21 5.64
C SER A 176 3.25 17.89 6.38
N ASP A 177 3.51 19.05 7.00
CA ASP A 177 2.52 19.85 7.75
C ASP A 177 1.36 20.33 6.86
N TRP A 178 1.59 20.56 5.57
CA TRP A 178 0.52 20.98 4.65
C TRP A 178 -0.50 19.86 4.39
N LEU A 179 -0.09 18.59 4.44
CA LEU A 179 -0.99 17.46 4.24
C LEU A 179 -1.90 17.31 5.46
N LEU A 180 -1.34 17.48 6.65
CA LEU A 180 -2.08 17.53 7.92
C LEU A 180 -3.10 18.67 7.93
N ASP A 181 -2.67 19.90 7.67
CA ASP A 181 -3.57 21.06 7.57
C ASP A 181 -4.70 20.81 6.56
N ARG A 182 -4.38 20.17 5.43
CA ARG A 182 -5.39 19.86 4.40
C ARG A 182 -6.34 18.74 4.80
N VAL A 183 -5.91 17.76 5.60
CA VAL A 183 -6.78 16.70 6.14
C VAL A 183 -7.64 17.26 7.27
N GLU A 184 -7.05 17.95 8.24
CA GLU A 184 -7.75 18.60 9.35
C GLU A 184 -8.81 19.59 8.84
N LYS A 185 -8.43 20.50 7.94
CA LYS A 185 -9.36 21.45 7.31
C LYS A 185 -10.47 20.75 6.53
N ARG A 186 -10.20 19.59 5.92
CA ARG A 186 -11.23 18.79 5.25
C ARG A 186 -12.19 18.16 6.26
N LEU A 187 -11.69 17.70 7.41
CA LEU A 187 -12.52 17.17 8.50
C LEU A 187 -13.37 18.28 9.10
N GLU A 188 -12.83 19.47 9.34
CA GLU A 188 -13.59 20.65 9.79
C GLU A 188 -14.72 21.00 8.82
N VAL A 189 -14.45 21.04 7.52
CA VAL A 189 -15.48 21.28 6.49
C VAL A 189 -16.53 20.18 6.52
N GLN A 190 -16.14 18.91 6.60
CA GLN A 190 -17.09 17.79 6.69
C GLN A 190 -17.94 17.87 7.97
N GLN A 191 -17.36 18.29 9.10
CA GLN A 191 -18.09 18.52 10.35
C GLN A 191 -19.10 19.66 10.21
N ALA A 192 -18.66 20.80 9.65
CA ALA A 192 -19.53 21.95 9.42
C ALA A 192 -20.69 21.65 8.45
N GLU A 193 -20.47 20.77 7.47
CA GLU A 193 -21.49 20.34 6.50
C GLU A 193 -22.36 19.16 6.98
N GLY A 194 -22.15 18.65 8.20
CA GLY A 194 -22.85 17.47 8.72
C GLY A 194 -22.54 16.17 7.96
N ARG A 195 -21.44 16.15 7.19
CA ARG A 195 -20.92 15.00 6.43
C ARG A 195 -19.89 14.18 7.21
N TYR A 196 -19.53 14.62 8.42
CA TYR A 196 -18.55 13.95 9.27
C TYR A 196 -19.06 12.58 9.70
N THR A 197 -18.30 11.54 9.39
CA THR A 197 -18.71 10.14 9.59
C THR A 197 -18.29 9.58 10.95
N GLY A 198 -17.64 10.39 11.81
CA GLY A 198 -17.05 9.93 13.06
C GLY A 198 -15.72 9.18 12.89
N HIS A 199 -15.30 8.93 11.66
CA HIS A 199 -14.00 8.34 11.34
C HIS A 199 -12.95 9.44 11.24
N ASP A 200 -11.93 9.35 12.09
CA ASP A 200 -10.73 10.18 12.01
C ASP A 200 -9.69 9.44 11.15
N PRO A 201 -9.45 9.86 9.90
CA PRO A 201 -8.49 9.21 9.02
C PRO A 201 -7.03 9.37 9.50
N LEU A 202 -6.80 10.14 10.57
CA LEU A 202 -5.49 10.36 11.20
C LEU A 202 -5.19 9.31 12.29
N VAL A 203 -6.13 8.44 12.64
CA VAL A 203 -5.97 7.45 13.72
C VAL A 203 -5.88 6.03 13.15
N ILE A 204 -4.95 5.24 13.67
CA ILE A 204 -4.87 3.80 13.39
C ILE A 204 -6.10 3.09 13.97
N ASP A 205 -6.77 2.27 13.16
CA ASP A 205 -7.92 1.47 13.58
C ASP A 205 -7.78 -0.03 13.24
N ALA A 206 -8.85 -0.80 13.44
CA ALA A 206 -8.83 -2.24 13.20
C ALA A 206 -8.65 -2.59 11.70
N LEU A 207 -8.99 -1.70 10.77
CA LEU A 207 -8.78 -1.89 9.35
C LEU A 207 -7.28 -1.91 9.01
N ASP A 208 -6.47 -1.09 9.68
CA ASP A 208 -5.02 -1.09 9.53
C ASP A 208 -4.43 -2.41 10.00
N TRP A 209 -4.75 -2.81 11.23
CA TRP A 209 -4.19 -4.02 11.85
C TRP A 209 -4.63 -5.28 11.14
N TYR A 210 -5.95 -5.49 10.99
CA TYR A 210 -6.50 -6.73 10.44
C TYR A 210 -6.58 -6.74 8.91
N GLY A 211 -6.54 -5.57 8.26
CA GLY A 211 -6.47 -5.44 6.82
C GLY A 211 -5.03 -5.28 6.36
N THR A 212 -4.56 -4.04 6.25
CA THR A 212 -3.30 -3.72 5.56
C THR A 212 -2.08 -4.41 6.18
N TRP A 213 -1.85 -4.27 7.48
CA TRP A 213 -0.62 -4.75 8.13
C TRP A 213 -0.59 -6.27 8.26
N LYS A 214 -1.68 -6.92 8.68
CA LYS A 214 -1.79 -8.39 8.71
C LYS A 214 -1.50 -9.01 7.34
N LEU A 215 -2.10 -8.45 6.27
CA LEU A 215 -1.88 -8.94 4.91
C LEU A 215 -0.42 -8.79 4.49
N PHE A 216 0.21 -7.64 4.77
CA PHE A 216 1.60 -7.40 4.40
C PHE A 216 2.60 -8.26 5.18
N ASP A 217 2.39 -8.40 6.48
CA ASP A 217 3.22 -9.25 7.33
C ASP A 217 3.13 -10.72 6.90
N GLY A 218 1.93 -11.22 6.66
CA GLY A 218 1.73 -12.55 6.07
C GLY A 218 2.41 -12.71 4.71
N LEU A 219 2.36 -11.68 3.86
CA LEU A 219 2.93 -11.71 2.52
C LEU A 219 4.46 -11.77 2.56
N THR A 220 5.07 -10.94 3.41
CA THR A 220 6.52 -10.90 3.59
C THR A 220 7.04 -12.15 4.29
N ASP A 221 6.31 -12.68 5.28
CA ASP A 221 6.67 -13.96 5.91
C ASP A 221 6.63 -15.12 4.93
N ALA A 222 5.60 -15.18 4.09
CA ALA A 222 5.48 -16.20 3.06
C ALA A 222 6.61 -16.07 2.03
N ALA A 223 6.88 -14.85 1.56
CA ALA A 223 7.86 -14.58 0.51
C ALA A 223 9.31 -14.77 0.97
N PHE A 224 9.62 -14.44 2.22
CA PHE A 224 10.99 -14.43 2.74
C PHE A 224 11.35 -15.71 3.50
N TYR A 225 10.38 -16.32 4.19
CA TYR A 225 10.63 -17.42 5.13
C TYR A 225 9.74 -18.64 4.90
N ASN A 226 8.84 -18.61 3.91
CA ASN A 226 7.87 -19.67 3.65
C ASN A 226 7.02 -20.02 4.89
N ARG A 227 6.55 -18.99 5.59
CA ARG A 227 5.72 -19.10 6.80
C ARG A 227 4.46 -18.25 6.65
N ASN A 228 3.43 -18.54 7.45
CA ASN A 228 2.26 -17.67 7.61
C ASN A 228 1.53 -17.29 6.31
N ARG A 229 1.66 -18.12 5.27
CA ARG A 229 1.06 -17.88 3.95
C ARG A 229 -0.45 -17.73 4.01
N GLN A 230 -1.11 -18.45 4.91
CA GLN A 230 -2.54 -18.39 5.14
C GLN A 230 -3.02 -16.98 5.55
N TYR A 231 -2.17 -16.13 6.12
CA TYR A 231 -2.57 -14.76 6.45
C TYR A 231 -2.59 -13.82 5.23
N ALA A 232 -1.98 -14.21 4.11
CA ALA A 232 -1.85 -13.37 2.92
C ALA A 232 -2.50 -13.96 1.67
N LEU A 233 -2.46 -15.27 1.48
CA LEU A 233 -2.87 -15.95 0.24
C LEU A 233 -3.74 -17.17 0.52
N GLY A 234 -4.47 -17.63 -0.50
CA GLY A 234 -5.25 -18.87 -0.46
C GLY A 234 -6.71 -18.73 -0.02
N ALA A 235 -7.20 -17.50 0.20
CA ALA A 235 -8.58 -17.21 0.59
C ALA A 235 -9.00 -17.89 1.90
N THR A 236 -8.06 -18.02 2.85
CA THR A 236 -8.32 -18.72 4.10
C THR A 236 -9.09 -17.83 5.09
N PRO A 237 -9.66 -18.43 6.15
CA PRO A 237 -10.27 -17.66 7.25
C PRO A 237 -9.29 -16.68 7.90
N GLU A 238 -8.02 -17.04 8.04
CA GLU A 238 -6.97 -16.16 8.59
C GLU A 238 -6.73 -14.93 7.70
N GLN A 239 -6.70 -15.13 6.39
CA GLN A 239 -6.57 -14.04 5.43
C GLN A 239 -7.76 -13.08 5.52
N THR A 240 -8.98 -13.62 5.53
CA THR A 240 -10.21 -12.83 5.39
C THR A 240 -10.77 -12.27 6.68
N GLY A 241 -10.41 -12.84 7.84
CA GLY A 241 -10.93 -12.46 9.14
C GLY A 241 -10.52 -11.05 9.58
N MET A 242 -11.49 -10.25 10.03
CA MET A 242 -11.30 -8.86 10.48
C MET A 242 -11.51 -8.66 11.99
N GLY A 243 -11.57 -9.75 12.76
CA GLY A 243 -11.85 -9.72 14.19
C GLY A 243 -13.34 -9.58 14.51
N GLN A 244 -13.63 -9.11 15.72
CA GLN A 244 -14.98 -8.89 16.24
C GLN A 244 -15.06 -7.50 16.86
N TRP A 245 -16.24 -6.90 16.80
CA TRP A 245 -16.60 -5.74 17.59
C TRP A 245 -16.62 -6.08 19.09
N SER A 246 -16.62 -5.05 19.94
CA SER A 246 -16.59 -5.21 21.40
C SER A 246 -17.79 -5.97 21.97
N ASP A 247 -18.90 -6.03 21.23
CA ASP A 247 -20.10 -6.82 21.57
C ASP A 247 -20.05 -8.27 21.06
N GLY A 248 -18.93 -8.69 20.46
CA GLY A 248 -18.73 -10.02 19.88
C GLY A 248 -19.25 -10.17 18.45
N THR A 249 -19.87 -9.15 17.86
CA THR A 249 -20.33 -9.20 16.47
C THR A 249 -19.13 -9.29 15.52
N PRO A 250 -19.05 -10.28 14.61
CA PRO A 250 -17.96 -10.35 13.65
C PRO A 250 -17.90 -9.12 12.75
N VAL A 251 -16.70 -8.53 12.60
CA VAL A 251 -16.47 -7.48 11.61
C VAL A 251 -16.61 -8.08 10.22
N LYS A 252 -17.19 -7.34 9.26
CA LYS A 252 -17.32 -7.80 7.87
C LYS A 252 -15.96 -8.29 7.33
N PRO A 253 -15.88 -9.53 6.83
CA PRO A 253 -14.61 -10.10 6.37
C PRO A 253 -14.15 -9.46 5.05
N ILE A 254 -12.83 -9.50 4.82
CA ILE A 254 -12.23 -9.16 3.53
C ILE A 254 -12.81 -10.09 2.46
N LYS A 255 -13.25 -9.52 1.33
CA LYS A 255 -13.75 -10.31 0.21
C LYS A 255 -12.61 -10.59 -0.78
N VAL A 256 -12.33 -11.86 -1.04
CA VAL A 256 -11.44 -12.27 -2.14
C VAL A 256 -12.22 -12.19 -3.45
N LEU A 257 -11.76 -11.34 -4.37
CA LEU A 257 -12.37 -11.16 -5.68
C LEU A 257 -11.80 -12.13 -6.72
N LYS A 258 -10.51 -12.47 -6.59
CA LYS A 258 -9.75 -13.37 -7.45
C LYS A 258 -8.51 -13.91 -6.72
#